data_AF-A0A7R9JK88-F1
#
_entry.id   AF-A0A7R9JK88-F1
#
_cell.length_a   1.000
_cell.length_b   1.000
_cell.length_c   1.000
_cell.angle_alpha   90.00
_cell.angle_beta   90.00
_cell.angle_gamma   90.00
#
_symmetry.space_group_name_H-M   'P 1'
#
loop_
_entity.id
_entity.type
_entity.pdbx_description
1 polymer ?
#
loop_
_entity_poly.entity_id
_entity_poly.type
_entity_poly.pdbx_seq_one_letter_code
_entity_poly.pdbx_strand_id
1 'polypeptide(L)'
;MALFRDVVVLWLVALLFESVAGLSKFGVDPPTTAQCTAVTNILRFDCYPEDGATEELCNNRGCCWLPPTTAERKDPSLGVILDIPYCYYPTGYGSYELSDLSDTSAGKSATLKRTVASYIPNDINTIQIDAKFESQTRLHVRLYDPANQRWEPPLPQLPQVAGGETNTDYEFVMEESKIGFQVVRKSTKEVL
;
A
#
# COMPACT_ATOMS: atom_id res chain seq x y z
N MET A 1 5.49 51.88 40.92
CA MET A 1 5.61 50.41 41.11
C MET A 1 4.50 49.64 40.36
N ALA A 2 4.05 50.14 39.19
CA ALA A 2 2.97 49.51 38.41
C ALA A 2 3.43 49.12 36.98
N LEU A 3 4.37 49.87 36.39
CA LEU A 3 4.84 49.64 35.01
C LEU A 3 5.74 48.40 34.82
N PHE A 4 6.24 47.79 35.90
CA PHE A 4 7.09 46.60 35.82
C PHE A 4 6.33 45.27 35.91
N ARG A 5 5.04 45.29 36.31
CA ARG A 5 4.21 44.08 36.40
C ARG A 5 3.57 43.73 35.06
N ASP A 6 3.25 44.73 34.23
CA ASP A 6 2.59 44.50 32.94
C ASP A 6 3.51 43.89 31.88
N VAL A 7 4.80 44.23 31.90
CA VAL A 7 5.79 43.67 30.94
C VAL A 7 6.06 42.19 31.22
N VAL A 8 6.11 41.79 32.51
CA VAL A 8 6.37 40.38 32.89
C VAL A 8 5.17 39.49 32.57
N VAL A 9 3.94 40.00 32.71
CA VAL A 9 2.72 39.26 32.34
C VAL A 9 2.62 39.07 30.82
N LEU A 10 2.99 40.09 30.02
CA LEU A 10 2.99 39.98 28.55
C LEU A 10 4.02 38.95 28.03
N TRP A 11 5.19 38.84 28.67
CA TRP A 11 6.18 37.82 28.31
C TRP A 11 5.76 36.40 28.70
N LEU A 12 5.04 36.21 29.80
CA LEU A 12 4.52 34.90 30.21
C LEU A 12 3.36 34.41 29.34
N VAL A 13 2.53 35.31 28.78
CA VAL A 13 1.47 34.96 27.83
C VAL A 13 2.06 34.62 26.45
N ALA A 14 3.12 35.31 26.01
CA ALA A 14 3.81 35.01 24.75
C ALA A 14 4.49 33.62 24.78
N LEU A 15 5.04 33.20 25.93
CA LEU A 15 5.67 31.88 26.09
C LEU A 15 4.67 30.71 26.19
N LEU A 16 3.36 30.96 26.26
CA LEU A 16 2.33 29.91 26.20
C LEU A 16 1.71 29.75 24.80
N PHE A 17 2.08 30.59 23.83
CA PHE A 17 1.53 30.55 22.46
C PHE A 17 2.51 30.13 21.36
N GLU A 18 3.77 29.81 21.69
CA GLU A 18 4.79 29.44 20.70
C GLU A 18 5.08 27.93 20.57
N SER A 19 4.21 27.04 21.10
CA SER A 19 4.47 25.58 21.03
C SER A 19 3.32 24.71 20.53
N VAL A 20 2.58 25.13 19.50
CA VAL A 20 1.74 24.21 18.70
C VAL A 20 2.03 24.21 17.20
N ALA A 21 3.14 24.81 16.75
CA ALA A 21 3.64 24.62 15.38
C ALA A 21 4.41 23.29 15.18
N GLY A 22 4.30 22.36 16.13
CA GLY A 22 5.06 21.10 16.13
C GLY A 22 4.21 19.84 16.40
N LEU A 23 2.88 19.95 16.36
CA LEU A 23 1.98 18.81 16.50
C LEU A 23 1.10 18.69 15.26
N SER A 24 1.29 17.56 14.56
CA SER A 24 0.58 17.06 13.38
C SER A 24 0.90 17.69 12.02
N LYS A 25 1.79 17.03 11.26
CA LYS A 25 1.36 16.35 10.03
C LYS A 25 2.04 14.99 9.96
N PHE A 26 1.45 13.99 10.62
CA PHE A 26 1.51 12.60 10.13
C PHE A 26 0.60 12.50 8.89
N GLY A 27 0.84 13.35 7.89
CA GLY A 27 -0.09 13.57 6.79
C GLY A 27 0.61 13.25 5.49
N VAL A 28 0.15 12.18 4.84
CA VAL A 28 0.40 11.93 3.42
C VAL A 28 0.01 13.21 2.66
N ASP A 29 0.86 13.69 1.76
CA ASP A 29 0.53 14.86 0.95
C ASP A 29 -0.77 14.60 0.19
N PRO A 30 -1.68 15.59 0.11
CA PRO A 30 -2.93 15.42 -0.64
C PRO A 30 -2.60 15.14 -2.11
N PRO A 31 -3.32 14.19 -2.75
CA PRO A 31 -3.02 13.83 -4.12
C PRO A 31 -3.33 14.97 -5.08
N THR A 32 -2.51 15.09 -6.12
CA THR A 32 -2.76 16.06 -7.18
C THR A 32 -3.96 15.65 -8.03
N THR A 33 -4.61 16.61 -8.67
CA THR A 33 -5.71 16.33 -9.62
C THR A 33 -5.27 15.35 -10.71
N ALA A 34 -4.04 15.47 -11.22
CA ALA A 34 -3.49 14.58 -12.24
C ALA A 34 -3.43 13.12 -11.75
N GLN A 35 -2.98 12.90 -10.51
CA GLN A 35 -2.93 11.56 -9.92
C GLN A 35 -4.32 10.95 -9.74
N CYS A 36 -5.32 11.77 -9.39
CA CYS A 36 -6.69 11.31 -9.21
C CYS A 36 -7.39 10.99 -10.54
N THR A 37 -7.20 11.82 -11.57
CA THR A 37 -7.85 11.62 -12.88
C THR A 37 -7.20 10.52 -13.71
N ALA A 38 -5.97 10.11 -13.38
CA ALA A 38 -5.27 9.03 -14.06
C ALA A 38 -5.86 7.64 -13.76
N VAL A 39 -6.59 7.47 -12.65
CA VAL A 39 -7.24 6.20 -12.28
C VAL A 39 -8.67 6.18 -12.81
N THR A 40 -8.93 5.33 -13.80
CA THR A 40 -10.28 5.13 -14.34
C THR A 40 -11.18 4.43 -13.32
N ASN A 41 -12.49 4.63 -13.41
CA ASN A 41 -13.45 4.08 -12.44
C ASN A 41 -13.31 2.57 -12.19
N ILE A 42 -12.99 1.78 -13.24
CA ILE A 42 -12.83 0.32 -13.15
C ILE A 42 -11.52 -0.12 -12.47
N LEU A 43 -10.53 0.77 -12.38
CA LEU A 43 -9.23 0.51 -11.76
C LEU A 43 -9.13 1.10 -10.35
N ARG A 44 -10.20 1.69 -9.83
CA ARG A 44 -10.20 2.28 -8.48
C ARG A 44 -10.22 1.18 -7.43
N PHE A 45 -9.22 1.23 -6.54
CA PHE A 45 -9.20 0.46 -5.31
C PHE A 45 -9.63 1.34 -4.15
N ASP A 46 -10.52 0.84 -3.32
CA ASP A 46 -11.09 1.56 -2.20
C ASP A 46 -10.03 1.88 -1.13
N CYS A 47 -9.90 3.17 -0.79
CA CYS A 47 -9.00 3.66 0.24
C CYS A 47 -9.73 3.93 1.58
N TYR A 48 -11.05 3.80 1.60
CA TYR A 48 -11.87 3.92 2.79
C TYR A 48 -12.89 2.76 2.85
N PRO A 49 -12.40 1.51 3.07
CA PRO A 49 -13.24 0.31 3.04
C PRO A 49 -14.22 0.18 4.20
N GLU A 50 -14.04 0.95 5.27
CA GLU A 50 -14.98 1.03 6.37
C GLU A 50 -16.11 2.05 6.13
N ASP A 51 -17.15 2.00 6.96
CA ASP A 51 -18.32 2.88 6.79
C ASP A 51 -17.99 4.35 7.08
N GLY A 52 -18.70 5.26 6.37
CA GLY A 52 -18.68 6.69 6.68
C GLY A 52 -17.62 7.52 5.95
N ALA A 53 -17.18 7.08 4.78
CA ALA A 53 -16.26 7.83 3.94
C ALA A 53 -16.79 9.26 3.65
N THR A 54 -15.96 10.27 3.90
CA THR A 54 -16.19 11.65 3.50
C THR A 54 -14.97 12.17 2.72
N GLU A 55 -15.15 13.25 1.96
CA GLU A 55 -14.06 13.88 1.23
C GLU A 55 -12.89 14.25 2.14
N GLU A 56 -13.17 14.84 3.31
CA GLU A 56 -12.17 15.21 4.30
C GLU A 56 -11.40 14.00 4.83
N LEU A 57 -12.11 12.95 5.25
CA LEU A 57 -11.46 11.74 5.78
C LEU A 57 -10.65 11.01 4.71
N CYS A 58 -11.12 11.01 3.46
CA CYS A 58 -10.39 10.46 2.33
C CYS A 58 -9.08 11.21 2.06
N ASN A 59 -9.17 12.54 1.98
CA ASN A 59 -8.01 13.40 1.72
C ASN A 59 -6.99 13.33 2.86
N ASN A 60 -7.43 13.15 4.11
CA ASN A 60 -6.56 12.94 5.27
C ASN A 60 -5.74 11.64 5.18
N ARG A 61 -6.15 10.66 4.35
CA ARG A 61 -5.37 9.45 4.03
C ARG A 61 -4.43 9.63 2.83
N GLY A 62 -4.40 10.82 2.23
CA GLY A 62 -3.71 11.08 0.97
C GLY A 62 -4.39 10.40 -0.23
N CYS A 63 -5.69 10.14 -0.15
CA CYS A 63 -6.46 9.47 -1.18
C CYS A 63 -7.33 10.42 -1.99
N CYS A 64 -7.78 9.96 -3.16
CA CYS A 64 -8.57 10.74 -4.09
C CYS A 64 -10.06 10.61 -3.78
N TRP A 65 -10.77 11.74 -3.77
CA TRP A 65 -12.22 11.78 -3.67
C TRP A 65 -12.85 12.23 -5.00
N LEU A 66 -13.54 11.33 -5.70
CA LEU A 66 -14.28 11.66 -6.92
C LEU A 66 -15.51 10.76 -7.08
N PRO A 67 -16.71 11.19 -6.67
CA PRO A 67 -17.92 10.39 -6.81
C PRO A 67 -18.25 10.09 -8.28
N PRO A 68 -18.51 8.82 -8.66
CA PRO A 68 -18.96 8.46 -9.99
C PRO A 68 -20.41 8.90 -10.20
N THR A 69 -20.74 9.33 -11.41
CA THR A 69 -22.12 9.61 -11.81
C THR A 69 -22.94 8.33 -11.89
N THR A 70 -24.27 8.46 -11.85
CA THR A 70 -25.18 7.32 -12.02
C THR A 70 -24.98 6.59 -13.35
N ALA A 71 -24.61 7.32 -14.41
CA ALA A 71 -24.31 6.73 -15.71
C ALA A 71 -23.03 5.90 -15.67
N GLU A 72 -21.98 6.40 -15.03
CA GLU A 72 -20.69 5.69 -14.89
C GLU A 72 -20.78 4.44 -14.02
N ARG A 73 -21.71 4.40 -13.05
CA ARG A 73 -21.96 3.21 -12.26
C ARG A 73 -22.71 2.12 -12.99
N LYS A 74 -23.38 2.43 -14.12
CA LYS A 74 -24.19 1.43 -14.82
C LYS A 74 -23.30 0.60 -15.73
N ASP A 75 -23.18 -0.68 -15.46
CA ASP A 75 -22.55 -1.62 -16.39
C ASP A 75 -23.54 -1.87 -17.56
N PRO A 76 -23.21 -1.47 -18.80
CA PRO A 76 -24.11 -1.63 -19.93
C PRO A 76 -24.25 -3.09 -20.38
N SER A 77 -23.28 -3.95 -20.06
CA SER A 77 -23.26 -5.37 -20.40
C SER A 77 -24.02 -6.22 -19.38
N LEU A 78 -24.01 -5.82 -18.12
CA LEU A 78 -24.64 -6.56 -17.02
C LEU A 78 -25.96 -5.95 -16.54
N GLY A 79 -26.23 -4.68 -16.87
CA GLY A 79 -27.45 -3.98 -16.45
C GLY A 79 -27.52 -3.69 -14.94
N VAL A 80 -26.41 -3.86 -14.22
CA VAL A 80 -26.30 -3.66 -12.78
C VAL A 80 -25.61 -2.34 -12.44
N ILE A 81 -25.82 -1.86 -11.22
CA ILE A 81 -25.10 -0.72 -10.67
C ILE A 81 -23.85 -1.25 -9.97
N LEU A 82 -22.68 -0.78 -10.42
CA LEU A 82 -21.38 -1.09 -9.84
C LEU A 82 -21.13 -0.23 -8.61
N ASP A 83 -20.54 -0.84 -7.60
CA ASP A 83 -20.06 -0.16 -6.40
C ASP A 83 -18.65 0.39 -6.66
N ILE A 84 -18.62 1.57 -7.27
CA ILE A 84 -17.37 2.26 -7.60
C ILE A 84 -17.03 3.20 -6.43
N PRO A 85 -15.85 3.04 -5.79
CA PRO A 85 -15.51 3.79 -4.59
C PRO A 85 -15.36 5.28 -4.87
N TYR A 86 -15.87 6.09 -3.96
CA TYR A 86 -15.75 7.54 -4.01
C TYR A 86 -14.36 7.96 -3.54
N CYS A 87 -13.84 7.28 -2.52
CA CYS A 87 -12.48 7.42 -2.00
C CYS A 87 -11.58 6.29 -2.52
N TYR A 88 -10.52 6.62 -3.25
CA TYR A 88 -9.66 5.60 -3.87
C TYR A 88 -8.18 6.00 -3.86
N TYR A 89 -7.30 5.01 -3.98
CA TYR A 89 -5.86 5.26 -4.02
C TYR A 89 -5.46 6.01 -5.32
N PRO A 90 -4.68 7.11 -5.22
CA PRO A 90 -4.11 7.80 -6.38
C PRO A 90 -3.05 6.96 -7.09
N THR A 91 -2.66 7.37 -8.30
CA THR A 91 -1.41 6.88 -8.90
C THR A 91 -0.20 7.34 -8.09
N GLY A 92 0.75 6.42 -7.88
CA GLY A 92 1.95 6.68 -7.10
C GLY A 92 1.71 6.84 -5.60
N TYR A 93 0.62 6.27 -5.07
CA TYR A 93 0.41 6.22 -3.62
C TYR A 93 1.58 5.52 -2.93
N GLY A 94 2.13 6.15 -1.88
CA GLY A 94 3.26 5.62 -1.12
C GLY A 94 2.93 4.26 -0.50
N SER A 95 3.78 3.27 -0.76
CA SER A 95 3.57 1.88 -0.29
C SER A 95 4.92 1.29 0.15
N TYR A 96 5.16 0.01 -0.17
CA TYR A 96 6.45 -0.62 -0.04
C TYR A 96 7.26 -0.46 -1.32
N GLU A 97 8.55 -0.18 -1.15
CA GLU A 97 9.54 -0.20 -2.21
C GLU A 97 10.38 -1.48 -2.12
N LEU A 98 10.68 -2.04 -3.29
CA LEU A 98 11.52 -3.22 -3.42
C LEU A 98 12.97 -2.86 -3.15
N SER A 99 13.65 -3.71 -2.39
CA SER A 99 15.07 -3.65 -2.11
C SER A 99 15.65 -5.05 -1.99
N ASP A 100 16.97 -5.18 -2.17
CA ASP A 100 17.70 -6.41 -1.88
C ASP A 100 17.18 -7.65 -2.66
N LEU A 101 16.72 -7.44 -3.91
CA LEU A 101 16.27 -8.53 -4.79
C LEU A 101 17.43 -9.47 -5.12
N SER A 102 17.24 -10.77 -4.86
CA SER A 102 18.25 -11.80 -5.08
C SER A 102 17.65 -13.12 -5.54
N ASP A 103 18.45 -13.87 -6.29
CA ASP A 103 18.17 -15.27 -6.61
C ASP A 103 18.63 -16.17 -5.45
N THR A 104 17.84 -17.19 -5.16
CA THR A 104 18.12 -18.21 -4.14
C THR A 104 18.17 -19.59 -4.80
N SER A 105 18.64 -20.60 -4.07
CA SER A 105 18.61 -21.99 -4.57
C SER A 105 17.19 -22.52 -4.80
N ALA A 106 16.17 -21.89 -4.20
CA ALA A 106 14.77 -22.31 -4.26
C ALA A 106 13.88 -21.42 -5.15
N GLY A 107 14.38 -20.28 -5.64
CA GLY A 107 13.61 -19.28 -6.38
C GLY A 107 14.17 -17.88 -6.16
N LYS A 108 13.34 -16.91 -5.75
CA LYS A 108 13.74 -15.50 -5.55
C LYS A 108 13.39 -15.01 -4.15
N SER A 109 14.15 -14.04 -3.65
CA SER A 109 13.89 -13.37 -2.37
C SER A 109 14.12 -11.87 -2.50
N ALA A 110 13.34 -11.06 -1.80
CA ALA A 110 13.57 -9.62 -1.72
C ALA A 110 13.02 -9.02 -0.42
N THR A 111 13.51 -7.83 -0.10
CA THR A 111 13.07 -7.03 1.04
C THR A 111 12.18 -5.91 0.55
N LEU A 112 10.99 -5.77 1.13
CA LEU A 112 10.07 -4.67 0.86
C LEU A 112 10.12 -3.71 2.05
N LYS A 113 10.40 -2.42 1.79
CA LYS A 113 10.52 -1.37 2.80
C LYS A 113 9.41 -0.35 2.62
N ARG A 114 8.61 -0.13 3.66
CA ARG A 114 7.55 0.87 3.64
C ARG A 114 8.15 2.27 3.64
N THR A 115 7.73 3.13 2.71
CA THR A 115 8.24 4.50 2.60
C THR A 115 7.33 5.54 3.22
N VAL A 116 6.02 5.25 3.32
CA VAL A 116 5.03 6.13 3.92
C VAL A 116 4.18 5.32 4.90
N ALA A 117 3.97 5.89 6.10
CA ALA A 117 3.07 5.32 7.09
C ALA A 117 1.64 5.26 6.54
N SER A 118 0.95 4.15 6.76
CA SER A 118 -0.44 3.99 6.40
C SER A 118 -1.37 4.58 7.46
N TYR A 119 -2.66 4.65 7.14
CA TYR A 119 -3.69 5.01 8.12
C TYR A 119 -3.98 3.88 9.13
N ILE A 120 -3.47 2.67 8.88
CA ILE A 120 -3.67 1.50 9.74
C ILE A 120 -2.58 1.51 10.82
N PRO A 121 -2.93 1.34 12.11
CA PRO A 121 -1.94 1.33 13.17
C PRO A 121 -1.01 0.11 13.08
N ASN A 122 0.20 0.25 13.63
CA ASN A 122 1.19 -0.83 13.73
C ASN A 122 1.69 -1.34 12.37
N ASP A 123 2.05 -0.42 11.48
CA ASP A 123 2.76 -0.78 10.25
C ASP A 123 4.02 -1.60 10.51
N ILE A 124 4.25 -2.61 9.66
CA ILE A 124 5.48 -3.38 9.63
C ILE A 124 6.38 -2.75 8.57
N ASN A 125 7.39 -1.99 8.98
CA ASN A 125 8.17 -1.18 8.05
C ASN A 125 9.06 -2.00 7.09
N THR A 126 9.36 -3.25 7.42
CA THR A 126 10.19 -4.12 6.60
C THR A 126 9.56 -5.51 6.57
N ILE A 127 9.26 -5.99 5.37
CA ILE A 127 8.74 -7.34 5.14
C ILE A 127 9.65 -8.06 4.14
N GLN A 128 9.80 -9.36 4.32
CA GLN A 128 10.50 -10.22 3.37
C GLN A 128 9.48 -10.85 2.43
N ILE A 129 9.80 -10.92 1.15
CA ILE A 129 9.08 -11.73 0.17
C ILE A 129 9.99 -12.86 -0.33
N ASP A 130 9.51 -14.09 -0.20
CA ASP A 130 10.17 -15.29 -0.72
C ASP A 130 9.26 -15.97 -1.74
N ALA A 131 9.76 -16.15 -2.95
CA ALA A 131 9.11 -16.88 -4.03
C ALA A 131 9.85 -18.21 -4.24
N LYS A 132 9.22 -19.31 -3.83
CA LYS A 132 9.73 -20.68 -4.00
C LYS A 132 9.13 -21.32 -5.24
N PHE A 133 9.99 -21.84 -6.11
CA PHE A 133 9.60 -22.54 -7.33
C PHE A 133 9.44 -24.02 -6.98
N GLU A 134 8.28 -24.40 -6.46
CA GLU A 134 8.08 -25.73 -5.87
C GLU A 134 7.92 -26.84 -6.92
N SER A 135 7.36 -26.54 -8.09
CA SER A 135 7.27 -27.46 -9.22
C SER A 135 7.08 -26.71 -10.53
N GLN A 136 7.00 -27.45 -11.65
CA GLN A 136 6.75 -26.87 -12.98
C GLN A 136 5.51 -25.97 -12.99
N THR A 137 4.48 -26.32 -12.22
CA THR A 137 3.18 -25.65 -12.23
C THR A 137 2.80 -25.01 -10.89
N ARG A 138 3.66 -25.06 -9.87
CA ARG A 138 3.38 -24.54 -8.54
C ARG A 138 4.44 -23.54 -8.08
N LEU A 139 4.01 -22.29 -7.95
CA LEU A 139 4.74 -21.19 -7.31
C LEU A 139 4.18 -20.99 -5.90
N HIS A 140 5.06 -20.79 -4.92
CA HIS A 140 4.67 -20.42 -3.57
C HIS A 140 5.35 -19.10 -3.20
N VAL A 141 4.54 -18.05 -3.04
CA VAL A 141 5.00 -16.73 -2.61
C VAL A 141 4.59 -16.51 -1.17
N ARG A 142 5.55 -16.14 -0.32
CA ARG A 142 5.35 -15.85 1.09
C ARG A 142 5.81 -14.43 1.39
N LEU A 143 4.95 -13.64 2.02
CA LEU A 143 5.30 -12.34 2.59
C LEU A 143 5.24 -12.45 4.10
N TYR A 144 6.29 -12.01 4.80
CA TYR A 144 6.37 -12.14 6.26
C TYR A 144 7.20 -11.04 6.91
N ASP A 145 7.00 -10.86 8.21
CA ASP A 145 7.85 -10.01 9.05
C ASP A 145 9.13 -10.79 9.40
N PRO A 146 10.31 -10.33 8.95
CA PRO A 146 11.57 -11.01 9.24
C PRO A 146 12.05 -10.80 10.69
N ALA A 147 11.54 -9.78 11.39
CA ALA A 147 11.94 -9.46 12.76
C ALA A 147 11.06 -10.18 13.79
N ASN A 148 9.79 -10.43 13.48
CA ASN A 148 8.84 -11.06 14.39
C ASN A 148 8.08 -12.21 13.73
N GLN A 149 8.15 -13.39 14.35
CA GLN A 149 7.36 -14.52 13.91
C GLN A 149 5.86 -14.25 14.14
N ARG A 150 5.10 -14.20 13.05
CA ARG A 150 3.63 -14.07 13.07
C ARG A 150 2.97 -15.44 13.04
N TRP A 151 1.69 -15.48 13.38
CA TRP A 151 0.91 -16.71 13.29
C TRP A 151 0.86 -17.21 11.84
N GLU A 152 1.14 -18.50 11.66
CA GLU A 152 0.97 -19.21 10.40
C GLU A 152 -0.05 -20.34 10.60
N PRO A 153 -0.99 -20.54 9.66
CA PRO A 153 -1.92 -21.66 9.75
C PRO A 153 -1.16 -22.99 9.70
N PRO A 154 -1.56 -23.99 10.51
CA PRO A 154 -0.97 -25.32 10.43
C PRO A 154 -1.41 -25.99 9.12
N LEU A 155 -0.56 -25.89 8.10
CA LEU A 155 -0.78 -26.51 6.81
C LEU A 155 -0.18 -27.93 6.78
N PRO A 156 -0.79 -28.88 6.04
CA PRO A 156 -0.17 -30.16 5.80
C PRO A 156 1.16 -29.98 5.07
N GLN A 157 2.12 -30.86 5.32
CA GLN A 157 3.38 -30.85 4.58
C GLN A 157 3.09 -31.12 3.11
N LEU A 158 3.32 -30.11 2.27
CA LEU A 158 3.36 -30.30 0.82
C LEU A 158 4.67 -31.00 0.44
N PRO A 159 4.70 -31.79 -0.65
CA PRO A 159 5.94 -32.33 -1.18
C PRO A 159 6.93 -31.19 -1.43
N GLN A 160 7.99 -31.14 -0.63
CA GLN A 160 9.10 -30.20 -0.76
C GLN A 160 10.06 -30.78 -1.80
N VAL A 161 10.37 -30.02 -2.85
CA VAL A 161 11.49 -30.36 -3.74
C VAL A 161 12.78 -29.84 -3.08
N ALA A 162 13.87 -30.60 -3.15
CA ALA A 162 15.17 -30.13 -2.70
C ALA A 162 15.68 -29.07 -3.70
N GLY A 163 15.66 -27.80 -3.29
CA GLY A 163 15.94 -26.67 -4.18
C GLY A 163 14.71 -26.26 -5.00
N GLY A 164 14.92 -25.36 -5.96
CA GLY A 164 13.88 -24.81 -6.83
C GLY A 164 13.76 -25.56 -8.15
N GLU A 165 12.54 -25.69 -8.65
CA GLU A 165 12.29 -26.15 -10.01
C GLU A 165 12.89 -25.16 -11.02
N THR A 166 13.61 -25.69 -11.99
CA THR A 166 14.25 -24.90 -13.05
C THR A 166 13.41 -24.85 -14.32
N ASN A 167 12.59 -25.87 -14.56
CA ASN A 167 11.69 -25.96 -15.71
C ASN A 167 10.24 -25.64 -15.30
N THR A 168 9.96 -24.36 -15.06
CA THR A 168 8.62 -23.86 -14.72
C THR A 168 7.81 -23.44 -15.94
N ASP A 169 6.48 -23.54 -15.87
CA ASP A 169 5.53 -23.01 -16.86
C ASP A 169 5.21 -21.52 -16.63
N TYR A 170 5.67 -20.98 -15.50
CA TYR A 170 5.48 -19.60 -15.06
C TYR A 170 6.81 -18.89 -14.86
N GLU A 171 6.79 -17.57 -14.96
CA GLU A 171 7.89 -16.67 -14.66
C GLU A 171 7.46 -15.72 -13.54
N PHE A 172 8.29 -15.57 -12.51
CA PHE A 172 8.05 -14.66 -11.40
C PHE A 172 8.90 -13.42 -11.58
N VAL A 173 8.26 -12.26 -11.71
CA VAL A 173 8.90 -10.98 -12.03
C VAL A 173 8.68 -10.00 -10.89
N MET A 174 9.75 -9.38 -10.42
CA MET A 174 9.74 -8.23 -9.53
C MET A 174 10.71 -7.19 -10.08
N GLU A 175 10.30 -5.94 -10.06
CA GLU A 175 11.06 -4.81 -10.60
C GLU A 175 11.06 -3.68 -9.57
N GLU A 176 12.19 -3.03 -9.34
CA GLU A 176 12.29 -1.93 -8.36
C GLU A 176 11.39 -0.74 -8.70
N SER A 177 11.12 -0.51 -9.98
CA SER A 177 10.28 0.57 -10.48
C SER A 177 8.77 0.32 -10.34
N LYS A 178 8.36 -0.89 -9.91
CA LYS A 178 6.95 -1.28 -9.81
C LYS A 178 6.64 -1.81 -8.42
N ILE A 179 5.47 -1.46 -7.91
CA ILE A 179 4.97 -2.01 -6.66
C ILE A 179 4.41 -3.41 -6.94
N GLY A 180 4.84 -4.39 -6.15
CA GLY A 180 4.33 -5.76 -6.20
C GLY A 180 5.16 -6.71 -7.06
N PHE A 181 4.53 -7.81 -7.49
CA PHE A 181 5.13 -8.83 -8.34
C PHE A 181 4.16 -9.24 -9.44
N GLN A 182 4.69 -9.85 -10.50
CA GLN A 182 3.90 -10.42 -11.59
C GLN A 182 4.21 -11.90 -11.74
N VAL A 183 3.19 -12.68 -12.10
CA VAL A 183 3.35 -14.07 -12.50
C VAL A 183 2.95 -14.16 -13.97
N VAL A 184 3.89 -14.55 -14.82
CA VAL A 184 3.68 -14.57 -16.27
C VAL A 184 3.66 -16.00 -16.76
N ARG A 185 2.63 -16.41 -17.50
CA ARG A 185 2.60 -17.72 -18.16
C ARG A 185 3.65 -17.74 -19.27
N LYS A 186 4.61 -18.65 -19.23
CA LYS A 186 5.71 -18.68 -20.21
C LYS A 186 5.24 -18.94 -21.64
N SER A 187 4.22 -19.78 -21.81
CA SER A 187 3.72 -20.21 -23.13
C SER A 187 2.96 -19.12 -23.89
N THR A 188 2.14 -18.33 -23.19
CA THR A 188 1.30 -17.29 -23.82
C THR A 188 1.78 -15.86 -23.56
N LYS A 189 2.70 -15.68 -22.60
CA LYS A 189 3.14 -14.36 -22.10
C LYS A 189 2.04 -13.55 -21.41
N GLU A 190 0.97 -14.21 -21.00
CA GLU A 190 -0.12 -13.62 -20.23
C GLU A 190 0.32 -13.34 -18.79
N VAL A 191 0.01 -12.15 -18.27
CA VAL A 191 0.16 -11.80 -16.84
C VAL A 191 -1.07 -12.33 -16.11
N LEU A 192 -0.83 -13.16 -15.09
CA LEU A 192 -1.85 -13.83 -14.28
C LEU A 192 -2.23 -13.01 -13.04
#